data_AF-A0A137PEW7-F1
#
_entry.id   AF-A0A137PEW7-F1
#
_cell.length_a   1.000
_cell.length_b   1.000
_cell.length_c   1.000
_cell.angle_alpha   90.00
_cell.angle_beta   90.00
_cell.angle_gamma   90.00
#
_symmetry.space_group_name_H-M   'P 1'
#
loop_
_entity.id
_entity.type
_entity.pdbx_description
1 polymer ?
#
loop_
_entity_poly.entity_id
_entity_poly.type
_entity_poly.pdbx_seq_one_letter_code
_entity_poly.pdbx_strand_id
1 'polypeptide(L)'
;MSVERFLLVCFNVQLPFYFWLMLIGLNIIPECCLVIACAATGLFTLTKLKMYCALVPKGIGYATMMLATVSFYTSFASVIISYLGIMVFKYKQCLNQINLNIPKQQVYKECASTFTKSIINMGLYIFVFSGKIYCIAFEVSTGKPRTIIMDAVSSCLIASSMTINATTLLYMNQTVREDFFKLLSNLRAKIS
;
A
#
# COMPACT_ATOMS: atom_id res chain seq x y z
N MET A 1 3.70 -4.26 6.54
CA MET A 1 3.54 -5.25 5.46
C MET A 1 4.65 -5.24 4.39
N SER A 2 4.90 -4.16 3.63
CA SER A 2 5.97 -4.15 2.60
C SER A 2 7.37 -4.33 3.21
N VAL A 3 7.68 -3.55 4.24
CA VAL A 3 8.95 -3.63 5.00
C VAL A 3 9.13 -4.99 5.67
N GLU A 4 8.06 -5.56 6.23
CA GLU A 4 8.07 -6.90 6.81
C GLU A 4 8.50 -7.96 5.79
N ARG A 5 7.89 -7.93 4.60
CA ARG A 5 8.27 -8.83 3.51
C ARG A 5 9.70 -8.61 3.08
N PHE A 6 10.18 -7.37 3.03
CA PHE A 6 11.57 -7.08 2.72
C PHE A 6 12.51 -7.70 3.76
N LEU A 7 12.24 -7.54 5.06
CA LEU A 7 13.05 -8.12 6.13
C LEU A 7 13.04 -9.66 6.11
N LEU A 8 11.87 -10.26 5.91
CA LEU A 8 11.72 -11.71 5.84
C LEU A 8 12.44 -12.28 4.60
N VAL A 9 12.31 -11.64 3.44
CA VAL A 9 12.88 -12.18 2.19
C VAL A 9 14.39 -11.96 2.07
N CYS A 10 14.91 -10.84 2.59
CA CYS A 10 16.33 -10.48 2.47
C CYS A 10 17.15 -10.97 3.67
N PHE A 11 16.62 -10.84 4.89
CA PHE A 11 17.35 -11.15 6.12
C PHE A 11 16.81 -12.36 6.88
N ASN A 12 15.69 -12.94 6.44
CA ASN A 12 15.00 -14.03 7.15
C ASN A 12 14.65 -13.66 8.62
N VAL A 13 14.44 -12.37 8.88
CA VAL A 13 14.09 -11.86 10.21
C VAL A 13 12.57 -11.78 10.34
N GLN A 14 12.03 -12.45 11.37
CA GLN A 14 10.63 -12.32 11.76
C GLN A 14 10.54 -11.37 12.96
N LEU A 15 9.78 -10.28 12.80
CA LEU A 15 9.55 -9.32 13.87
C LEU A 15 8.43 -9.82 14.80
N PRO A 16 8.52 -9.58 16.12
CA PRO A 16 7.50 -10.03 17.06
C PRO A 16 6.19 -9.28 16.83
N PHE A 17 5.06 -9.94 17.09
CA PHE A 17 3.72 -9.38 16.88
C PHE A 17 3.49 -8.04 17.61
N TYR A 18 4.02 -7.90 18.83
CA TYR A 18 3.91 -6.66 19.63
C TYR A 18 4.53 -5.44 18.95
N PHE A 19 5.61 -5.62 18.17
CA PHE A 19 6.24 -4.53 17.42
C PHE A 19 5.27 -3.96 16.37
N TRP A 20 4.52 -4.82 15.69
CA TRP A 20 3.52 -4.39 14.70
C TRP A 20 2.34 -3.68 15.35
N LEU A 21 1.86 -4.18 16.50
CA LEU A 21 0.81 -3.52 17.28
C LEU A 21 1.22 -2.10 17.69
N MET A 22 2.46 -1.93 18.17
CA MET A 22 2.99 -0.62 18.55
C MET A 22 3.04 0.33 17.36
N LEU A 23 3.53 -0.13 16.20
CA LEU A 23 3.58 0.66 14.97
C LEU A 23 2.19 1.07 14.48
N ILE A 24 1.21 0.17 14.54
CA ILE A 24 -0.17 0.47 14.18
C ILE A 24 -0.74 1.54 15.11
N GLY A 25 -0.56 1.38 16.43
CA GLY A 25 -1.00 2.36 17.42
C GLY A 25 -0.37 3.74 17.21
N LEU A 26 0.94 3.80 16.96
CA LEU A 26 1.67 5.05 16.71
C LEU A 26 1.24 5.76 15.42
N ASN A 27 0.73 5.04 14.41
CA ASN A 27 0.22 5.67 13.19
C ASN A 27 -1.24 6.10 13.33
N ILE A 28 -2.09 5.25 13.91
CA ILE A 28 -3.55 5.49 13.93
C ILE A 28 -3.94 6.50 15.01
N ILE A 29 -3.39 6.38 16.23
CA ILE A 29 -3.84 7.19 17.38
C ILE A 29 -3.65 8.70 17.11
N PRO A 30 -2.47 9.17 16.64
CA PRO A 30 -2.28 10.60 16.39
C PRO A 30 -3.20 11.14 15.30
N GLU A 31 -3.41 10.39 14.21
CA GLU A 31 -4.32 10.80 13.13
C GLU A 31 -5.77 10.88 13.64
N CYS A 32 -6.22 9.90 14.43
CA CYS A 32 -7.54 9.92 15.05
C CYS A 32 -7.72 11.13 15.99
N CYS A 33 -6.75 11.41 16.86
CA CYS A 33 -6.81 12.57 17.75
C CYS A 33 -6.94 13.89 16.98
N LEU A 34 -6.17 14.07 15.92
CA LEU A 34 -6.21 15.26 15.08
C LEU A 34 -7.53 15.40 14.31
N VAL A 35 -8.06 14.30 13.77
CA VAL A 35 -9.37 14.28 13.10
C VAL A 35 -10.50 14.64 14.06
N ILE A 36 -10.49 14.11 15.28
CA ILE A 36 -11.46 14.45 16.33
C ILE A 36 -11.35 15.93 16.72
N ALA A 37 -10.14 16.45 16.87
CA ALA A 37 -9.92 17.86 17.16
C ALA A 37 -10.44 18.79 16.04
N CYS A 38 -10.23 18.41 14.77
CA CYS A 38 -10.81 19.11 13.62
C CYS A 38 -12.35 19.06 13.63
N ALA A 39 -12.94 17.94 14.06
CA ALA A 39 -14.39 17.79 14.16
C ALA A 39 -14.96 18.71 15.25
N ALA A 40 -14.33 18.72 16.43
CA ALA A 40 -14.73 19.56 17.55
C ALA A 40 -14.64 21.07 17.24
N THR A 41 -13.75 21.46 16.33
CA THR A 41 -13.54 22.86 15.92
C THR A 41 -14.33 23.26 14.66
N GLY A 42 -15.14 22.35 14.11
CA GLY A 42 -15.96 22.62 12.93
C GLY A 42 -15.15 22.84 11.64
N LEU A 43 -13.94 22.27 11.56
CA LEU A 43 -13.03 22.45 10.41
C LEU A 43 -13.33 21.52 9.23
N PHE A 44 -14.44 20.79 9.27
CA PHE A 44 -14.91 19.99 8.14
C PHE A 44 -15.84 20.82 7.25
N THR A 45 -15.53 20.85 5.97
CA THR A 45 -16.38 21.44 4.94
C THR A 45 -16.76 20.40 3.90
N LEU A 46 -17.96 20.50 3.36
CA LEU A 46 -18.39 19.62 2.27
C LEU A 46 -17.53 19.91 1.04
N THR A 47 -17.02 18.87 0.37
CA THR A 47 -16.24 19.08 -0.85
C THR A 47 -17.10 19.66 -1.97
N LYS A 48 -16.47 20.22 -3.02
CA LYS A 48 -17.18 20.72 -4.20
C LYS A 48 -18.05 19.65 -4.89
N LEU A 49 -17.66 18.38 -4.75
CA LEU A 49 -18.41 17.21 -5.23
C LEU A 49 -19.63 16.87 -4.36
N LYS A 50 -19.74 17.43 -3.16
CA LYS A 50 -20.75 17.11 -2.14
C LYS A 50 -20.83 15.64 -1.73
N MET A 51 -19.88 14.81 -2.16
CA MET A 51 -19.86 13.36 -1.89
C MET A 51 -19.14 13.00 -0.59
N TYR A 52 -18.28 13.88 -0.07
CA TYR A 52 -17.51 13.64 1.15
C TYR A 52 -17.08 14.95 1.82
N CYS A 53 -16.63 14.89 3.07
CA CYS A 53 -16.12 16.03 3.83
C CYS A 53 -14.60 16.18 3.65
N ALA A 54 -14.12 17.40 3.42
CA ALA A 54 -12.70 17.74 3.44
C ALA A 54 -12.37 18.64 4.63
N LEU A 55 -11.10 18.62 5.01
CA LEU A 55 -10.55 19.50 6.03
C LEU A 55 -10.26 20.88 5.42
N VAL A 56 -10.65 21.93 6.13
CA VAL A 56 -10.22 23.30 5.83
C VAL A 56 -8.78 23.46 6.31
N PRO A 57 -7.83 23.92 5.47
CA PRO A 57 -6.41 24.07 5.82
C PRO A 57 -6.17 25.29 6.74
N LYS A 58 -6.78 25.30 7.93
CA LYS A 58 -6.66 26.37 8.91
C LYS A 58 -6.36 25.80 10.29
N GLY A 59 -5.35 26.35 10.97
CA GLY A 59 -4.96 25.93 12.33
C GLY A 59 -4.65 24.43 12.39
N ILE A 60 -5.39 23.70 13.25
CA ILE A 60 -5.26 22.25 13.42
C ILE A 60 -5.50 21.49 12.10
N GLY A 61 -6.40 21.98 11.23
CA GLY A 61 -6.67 21.35 9.92
C GLY A 61 -5.46 21.37 8.98
N TYR A 62 -4.61 22.39 9.05
CA TYR A 62 -3.36 22.43 8.28
C TYR A 62 -2.36 21.39 8.79
N ALA A 63 -2.20 21.27 10.12
CA ALA A 63 -1.34 20.26 10.73
C ALA A 63 -1.77 18.84 10.36
N THR A 64 -3.08 18.56 10.41
CA THR A 64 -3.66 17.28 9.98
C THR A 64 -3.38 16.99 8.51
N MET A 65 -3.55 17.97 7.63
CA MET A 65 -3.23 17.81 6.21
C MET A 65 -1.74 17.55 5.98
N MET A 66 -0.84 18.29 6.64
CA MET A 66 0.60 18.11 6.52
C MET A 66 1.03 16.72 7.01
N LEU A 67 0.54 16.28 8.16
CA LEU A 67 0.83 14.95 8.69
C LEU A 67 0.37 13.87 7.69
N ALA A 68 -0.86 13.96 7.19
CA ALA A 68 -1.38 13.00 6.20
C ALA A 68 -0.55 12.99 4.91
N THR A 69 -0.11 14.15 4.42
CA THR A 69 0.76 14.25 3.24
C THR A 69 2.13 13.61 3.48
N VAL A 70 2.77 13.88 4.63
CA VAL A 70 4.06 13.29 4.98
C VAL A 70 3.93 11.77 5.16
N SER A 71 2.90 11.30 5.87
CA SER A 71 2.60 9.87 6.03
C SER A 71 2.40 9.19 4.67
N PHE A 72 1.69 9.82 3.74
CA PHE A 72 1.48 9.31 2.40
C PHE A 72 2.80 9.13 1.63
N TYR A 73 3.64 10.18 1.57
CA TYR A 73 4.92 10.09 0.86
C TYR A 73 5.88 9.10 1.51
N THR A 74 5.93 9.05 2.84
CA THR A 74 6.75 8.10 3.59
C THR A 74 6.32 6.66 3.30
N SER A 75 5.01 6.40 3.32
CA SER A 75 4.44 5.10 2.97
C SER A 75 4.77 4.73 1.52
N PHE A 76 4.55 5.64 0.59
CA PHE A 76 4.82 5.44 -0.84
C PHE A 76 6.29 5.12 -1.11
N ALA A 77 7.22 5.91 -0.56
CA ALA A 77 8.64 5.68 -0.67
C ALA A 77 9.06 4.34 -0.05
N SER A 78 8.53 4.01 1.15
CA SER A 78 8.84 2.75 1.83
C SER A 78 8.46 1.53 0.99
N VAL A 79 7.33 1.58 0.27
CA VAL A 79 6.86 0.50 -0.60
C VAL A 79 7.81 0.32 -1.78
N ILE A 80 8.16 1.40 -2.47
CA ILE A 80 9.08 1.37 -3.61
C ILE A 80 10.44 0.83 -3.19
N ILE A 81 11.03 1.41 -2.14
CA ILE A 81 12.35 0.99 -1.64
C ILE A 81 12.34 -0.47 -1.20
N SER A 82 11.29 -0.92 -0.50
CA SER A 82 11.17 -2.32 -0.07
C SER A 82 11.13 -3.29 -1.25
N TYR A 83 10.30 -3.04 -2.27
CA TYR A 83 10.19 -3.94 -3.41
C TYR A 83 11.41 -3.90 -4.32
N LEU A 84 12.02 -2.73 -4.53
CA LEU A 84 13.32 -2.62 -5.22
C LEU A 84 14.41 -3.39 -4.47
N GLY A 85 14.45 -3.25 -3.14
CA GLY A 85 15.39 -3.96 -2.28
C GLY A 85 15.25 -5.48 -2.37
N ILE A 86 14.01 -6.00 -2.34
CA ILE A 86 13.73 -7.44 -2.54
C ILE A 86 14.30 -7.91 -3.88
N MET A 87 14.07 -7.16 -4.96
CA MET A 87 14.53 -7.54 -6.29
C MET A 87 16.06 -7.59 -6.37
N VAL A 88 16.76 -6.58 -5.85
CA VAL A 88 18.23 -6.53 -5.84
C VAL A 88 18.81 -7.66 -5.00
N PHE A 89 18.26 -7.90 -3.80
CA PHE A 89 18.78 -8.94 -2.91
C PHE A 89 18.52 -10.34 -3.44
N LYS A 90 17.32 -10.60 -4.00
CA LYS A 90 17.01 -11.88 -4.64
C LYS A 90 17.86 -12.13 -5.87
N TYR A 91 18.12 -11.12 -6.68
CA TYR A 91 19.02 -11.24 -7.82
C TYR A 91 20.43 -11.67 -7.38
N LYS A 92 20.99 -11.04 -6.34
CA LYS A 92 22.27 -11.46 -5.75
C LYS A 92 22.24 -12.89 -5.20
N GLN A 93 21.17 -13.27 -4.50
CA GLN A 93 20.99 -14.62 -3.97
C GLN A 93 20.98 -15.67 -5.09
N CYS A 94 20.29 -15.38 -6.20
CA CYS A 94 20.21 -16.27 -7.35
C CYS A 94 21.56 -16.45 -8.05
N LEU A 95 22.33 -15.36 -8.22
CA LEU A 95 23.70 -15.46 -8.73
C LEU A 95 24.59 -16.33 -7.84
N ASN A 96 24.48 -16.17 -6.52
CA ASN A 96 25.25 -16.97 -5.58
C ASN A 96 24.84 -18.45 -5.59
N GLN A 97 23.55 -18.75 -5.75
CA GLN A 97 23.03 -20.12 -5.89
C GLN A 97 23.50 -20.80 -7.18
N ILE A 98 23.62 -20.05 -8.28
CA ILE A 98 24.17 -20.55 -9.53
C ILE A 98 25.66 -20.91 -9.36
N ASN A 99 26.42 -20.11 -8.60
CA ASN A 99 27.81 -20.41 -8.28
C ASN A 99 27.97 -21.68 -7.41
N LEU A 100 26.93 -22.06 -6.65
CA LEU A 100 26.89 -23.27 -5.82
C LEU A 100 26.41 -24.52 -6.58
N ASN A 101 26.43 -24.51 -7.92
CA ASN A 101 26.04 -25.64 -8.78
C ASN A 101 24.58 -26.13 -8.62
N ILE A 102 23.68 -25.28 -8.09
CA ILE A 102 22.24 -25.58 -8.09
C ILE A 102 21.72 -25.51 -9.54
N PRO A 103 20.81 -26.43 -9.97
CA PRO A 103 20.28 -26.44 -11.32
C PRO A 103 19.67 -25.09 -11.71
N LYS A 104 20.26 -24.46 -12.72
CA LYS A 104 19.91 -23.11 -13.20
C LYS A 104 18.41 -22.94 -13.43
N GLN A 105 17.74 -23.96 -14.00
CA GLN A 105 16.32 -23.91 -14.31
C GLN A 105 15.44 -23.67 -13.07
N GLN A 106 15.78 -24.28 -11.92
CA GLN A 106 15.02 -24.10 -10.69
C GLN A 106 15.23 -22.69 -10.13
N VAL A 107 16.48 -22.23 -10.06
CA VAL A 107 16.84 -20.90 -9.54
C VAL A 107 16.18 -19.80 -10.36
N TYR A 108 16.22 -19.87 -11.69
CA TYR A 108 15.57 -18.88 -12.55
C TYR A 108 14.04 -18.88 -12.39
N LYS A 109 13.41 -20.04 -12.22
CA LYS A 109 11.95 -20.12 -12.03
C LYS A 109 11.51 -19.48 -10.71
N GLU A 110 12.23 -19.73 -9.63
CA GLU A 110 11.96 -19.13 -8.31
C GLU A 110 12.23 -17.61 -8.31
N CYS A 111 13.34 -17.21 -8.93
CA CYS A 111 13.70 -15.79 -9.11
C CYS A 111 12.63 -15.04 -9.91
N ALA A 112 12.27 -15.57 -11.09
CA ALA A 112 11.30 -14.94 -11.98
C ALA A 112 9.93 -14.83 -11.31
N SER A 113 9.49 -15.85 -10.56
CA SER A 113 8.24 -15.82 -9.80
C SER A 113 8.24 -14.69 -8.76
N THR A 114 9.30 -14.58 -7.96
CA THR A 114 9.44 -13.54 -6.92
C THR A 114 9.52 -12.13 -7.52
N PHE A 115 10.26 -12.00 -8.63
CA PHE A 115 10.43 -10.75 -9.34
C PHE A 115 9.11 -10.27 -9.97
N THR A 116 8.41 -11.16 -10.68
CA THR A 116 7.11 -10.87 -11.29
C THR A 116 6.08 -10.45 -10.25
N LYS A 117 6.01 -11.19 -9.13
CA LYS A 117 5.16 -10.86 -7.99
C LYS A 117 5.43 -9.47 -7.42
N SER A 118 6.71 -9.12 -7.26
CA SER A 118 7.13 -7.83 -6.71
C SER A 118 6.81 -6.67 -7.66
N ILE A 119 7.04 -6.86 -8.97
CA ILE A 119 6.71 -5.88 -10.01
C ILE A 119 5.21 -5.64 -10.08
N ILE A 120 4.41 -6.71 -10.14
CA ILE A 120 2.94 -6.58 -10.22
C ILE A 120 2.43 -5.80 -9.02
N ASN A 121 2.88 -6.15 -7.80
CA ASN A 121 2.39 -5.48 -6.61
C ASN A 121 2.82 -4.01 -6.53
N MET A 122 4.08 -3.72 -6.85
CA MET A 122 4.58 -2.35 -6.91
C MET A 122 3.84 -1.53 -7.98
N GLY A 123 3.61 -2.11 -9.17
CA GLY A 123 2.89 -1.47 -10.27
C GLY A 123 1.44 -1.17 -9.92
N LEU A 124 0.72 -2.13 -9.32
CA LEU A 124 -0.65 -1.93 -8.85
C LEU A 124 -0.73 -0.84 -7.78
N TYR A 125 0.21 -0.82 -6.84
CA TYR A 125 0.28 0.22 -5.81
C TYR A 125 0.52 1.61 -6.44
N ILE A 126 1.50 1.75 -7.33
CA ILE A 126 1.76 3.01 -8.05
C ILE A 126 0.52 3.45 -8.84
N PHE A 127 -0.13 2.52 -9.54
CA PHE A 127 -1.32 2.82 -10.34
C PHE A 127 -2.46 3.37 -9.49
N VAL A 128 -2.77 2.74 -8.36
CA VAL A 128 -3.82 3.18 -7.41
C VAL A 128 -3.55 4.58 -6.87
N PHE A 129 -2.30 4.86 -6.50
CA PHE A 129 -1.95 6.13 -5.86
C PHE A 129 -1.53 7.23 -6.85
N SER A 130 -1.37 6.90 -8.13
CA SER A 130 -0.99 7.85 -9.19
C SER A 130 -1.92 9.05 -9.28
N GLY A 131 -3.24 8.83 -9.17
CA GLY A 131 -4.24 9.91 -9.21
C GLY A 131 -4.03 10.95 -8.11
N LYS A 132 -3.67 10.52 -6.89
CA LYS A 132 -3.42 11.43 -5.78
C LYS A 132 -2.11 12.19 -5.96
N ILE A 133 -1.06 11.51 -6.40
CA ILE A 133 0.24 12.13 -6.71
C ILE A 133 0.05 13.20 -7.78
N TYR A 134 -0.71 12.90 -8.84
CA TYR A 134 -1.01 13.85 -9.90
C TYR A 134 -1.77 15.08 -9.38
N CYS A 135 -2.80 14.89 -8.55
CA CYS A 135 -3.54 15.99 -7.93
C CYS A 135 -2.63 16.91 -7.09
N ILE A 136 -1.76 16.34 -6.26
CA ILE A 136 -0.82 17.12 -5.44
C ILE A 136 0.20 17.84 -6.32
N ALA A 137 0.78 17.15 -7.30
CA ALA A 137 1.74 17.75 -8.22
C ALA A 137 1.12 18.90 -9.03
N PHE A 138 -0.14 18.76 -9.44
CA PHE A 138 -0.88 19.82 -10.12
C PHE A 138 -1.10 21.04 -9.22
N GLU A 139 -1.57 20.84 -7.98
CA GLU A 139 -1.78 21.93 -7.02
C GLU A 139 -0.47 22.68 -6.72
N VAL A 140 0.63 21.94 -6.54
CA VAL A 140 1.96 22.52 -6.26
C VAL A 140 2.54 23.26 -7.47
N SER A 141 2.43 22.69 -8.67
CA SER A 141 3.03 23.28 -9.88
C SER A 141 2.24 24.48 -10.42
N THR A 142 0.90 24.45 -10.33
CA THR A 142 0.06 25.49 -10.92
C THR A 142 -0.44 26.53 -9.91
N GLY A 143 -0.41 26.21 -8.62
CA GLY A 143 -1.05 27.01 -7.56
C GLY A 143 -2.57 27.10 -7.67
N LYS A 144 -3.18 26.37 -8.63
CA LYS A 144 -4.63 26.40 -8.88
C LYS A 144 -5.32 25.27 -8.09
N PRO A 145 -6.57 25.50 -7.63
CA PRO A 145 -7.33 24.45 -6.99
C PRO A 145 -7.61 23.31 -7.97
N ARG A 146 -7.53 22.07 -7.50
CA ARG A 146 -7.83 20.88 -8.32
C ARG A 146 -9.25 20.90 -8.88
N THR A 147 -9.41 20.31 -10.06
CA THR A 147 -10.72 20.18 -10.71
C THR A 147 -11.55 19.06 -10.08
N ILE A 148 -12.87 19.17 -10.22
CA ILE A 148 -13.85 18.18 -9.73
C ILE A 148 -13.58 16.79 -10.33
N ILE A 149 -13.24 16.74 -11.62
CA ILE A 149 -12.97 15.48 -12.34
C ILE A 149 -11.70 14.81 -11.79
N MET A 150 -10.63 15.57 -11.56
CA MET A 150 -9.39 15.04 -10.98
C MET A 150 -9.61 14.41 -9.61
N ASP A 151 -10.41 15.09 -8.77
CA ASP A 151 -10.73 14.62 -7.43
C ASP A 151 -11.60 13.35 -7.44
N ALA A 152 -12.57 13.28 -8.36
CA ALA A 152 -13.40 12.10 -8.57
C ALA A 152 -12.58 10.88 -9.03
N VAL A 153 -11.75 11.05 -10.07
CA VAL A 153 -10.89 9.98 -10.59
C VAL A 153 -9.90 9.50 -9.53
N SER A 154 -9.25 10.42 -8.82
CA SER A 154 -8.33 10.08 -7.73
C SER A 154 -9.03 9.31 -6.61
N SER A 155 -10.26 9.67 -6.27
CA SER A 155 -11.02 9.00 -5.21
C SER A 155 -11.45 7.59 -5.62
N CYS A 156 -11.89 7.39 -6.87
CA CYS A 156 -12.23 6.07 -7.41
C CYS A 156 -11.03 5.13 -7.47
N LEU A 157 -9.86 5.64 -7.86
CA LEU A 157 -8.61 4.87 -7.85
C LEU A 157 -8.23 4.44 -6.43
N ILE A 158 -8.30 5.35 -5.46
CA ILE A 158 -8.03 5.03 -4.06
C ILE A 158 -9.05 4.02 -3.51
N ALA A 159 -10.34 4.15 -3.85
CA ALA A 159 -11.35 3.18 -3.43
C ALA A 159 -11.04 1.75 -3.93
N SER A 160 -10.43 1.64 -5.12
CA SER A 160 -10.01 0.37 -5.71
C SER A 160 -8.79 -0.25 -4.99
N SER A 161 -8.12 0.50 -4.10
CA SER A 161 -7.00 -0.02 -3.29
C SER A 161 -7.39 -1.21 -2.42
N MET A 162 -8.62 -1.24 -1.89
CA MET A 162 -9.10 -2.33 -1.05
C MET A 162 -9.17 -3.65 -1.83
N THR A 163 -9.73 -3.61 -3.04
CA THR A 163 -9.79 -4.76 -3.94
C THR A 163 -8.39 -5.22 -4.32
N ILE A 164 -7.51 -4.29 -4.71
CA ILE A 164 -6.14 -4.61 -5.12
C ILE A 164 -5.34 -5.22 -3.97
N ASN A 165 -5.48 -4.71 -2.74
CA ASN A 165 -4.83 -5.26 -1.56
C ASN A 165 -5.31 -6.70 -1.27
N ALA A 166 -6.62 -6.96 -1.38
CA ALA A 166 -7.18 -8.30 -1.20
C ALA A 166 -6.69 -9.28 -2.28
N THR A 167 -6.72 -8.87 -3.56
CA THR A 167 -6.22 -9.68 -4.67
C THR A 167 -4.72 -9.95 -4.54
N THR A 168 -3.95 -8.96 -4.11
CA THR A 168 -2.51 -9.11 -3.86
C THR A 168 -2.24 -10.13 -2.76
N LEU A 169 -3.02 -10.10 -1.67
CA LEU A 169 -2.87 -11.07 -0.58
C LEU A 169 -3.15 -12.50 -1.06
N LEU A 170 -4.25 -12.69 -1.81
CA LEU A 170 -4.61 -13.98 -2.43
C LEU A 170 -3.57 -14.47 -3.43
N TYR A 171 -2.96 -13.57 -4.20
CA TYR A 171 -1.93 -13.94 -5.18
C TYR A 171 -0.59 -14.32 -4.52
N MET A 172 -0.24 -13.65 -3.42
CA MET A 172 1.06 -13.81 -2.77
C MET A 172 1.12 -15.00 -1.81
N ASN A 173 0.04 -15.27 -1.06
CA ASN A 173 0.00 -16.31 -0.05
C ASN A 173 -0.74 -17.56 -0.57
N GLN A 174 0.02 -18.63 -0.85
CA GLN A 174 -0.52 -19.89 -1.35
C GLN A 174 -1.51 -20.53 -0.37
N THR A 175 -1.20 -20.51 0.93
CA THR A 175 -2.08 -21.07 1.98
C THR A 175 -3.42 -20.35 2.01
N VAL A 176 -3.41 -19.01 2.02
CA VAL A 176 -4.65 -18.20 2.01
C VAL A 176 -5.46 -18.46 0.74
N ARG A 177 -4.79 -18.61 -0.41
CA ARG A 177 -5.44 -18.94 -1.68
C ARG A 177 -6.12 -20.30 -1.65
N GLU A 178 -5.43 -21.31 -1.14
CA GLU A 178 -5.97 -22.67 -1.01
C GLU A 178 -7.17 -22.71 -0.05
N ASP A 179 -7.06 -22.05 1.10
CA ASP A 179 -8.15 -21.96 2.07
C ASP A 179 -9.36 -21.21 1.51
N PHE A 180 -9.13 -20.13 0.75
CA PHE A 180 -10.19 -19.39 0.07
C PHE A 180 -10.93 -20.25 -0.95
N PHE A 181 -10.21 -21.01 -1.79
CA PHE A 181 -10.85 -21.89 -2.77
C PHE A 181 -11.57 -23.08 -2.13
N LYS A 182 -11.04 -23.62 -1.02
CA LYS A 182 -11.74 -24.63 -0.21
C LYS A 182 -13.04 -24.09 0.39
N LEU A 183 -13.03 -22.85 0.90
CA LEU A 183 -14.23 -22.20 1.40
C LEU A 183 -15.28 -22.05 0.28
N LEU A 184 -14.86 -21.61 -0.90
CA LEU A 184 -15.71 -21.47 -2.10
C LEU A 184 -16.30 -22.80 -2.55
N SER A 185 -15.51 -23.87 -2.59
CA SER A 185 -16.01 -25.20 -2.94
C SER A 185 -17.02 -25.72 -1.91
N ASN A 186 -16.77 -25.48 -0.62
CA ASN A 186 -17.68 -25.88 0.46
C ASN A 186 -19.00 -25.11 0.42
N LEU A 187 -18.97 -23.82 0.11
CA LEU A 187 -20.18 -23.01 -0.08
C LEU A 187 -20.97 -23.46 -1.30
N ARG A 188 -20.30 -23.74 -2.42
CA ARG A 188 -20.95 -24.27 -3.62
C ARG A 188 -21.62 -25.63 -3.36
N ALA A 189 -20.95 -26.51 -2.61
CA ALA A 189 -21.49 -27.82 -2.25
C ALA A 189 -22.66 -27.76 -1.25
N LYS A 190 -22.85 -26.65 -0.51
CA LYS A 190 -24.01 -26.42 0.36
C LYS A 190 -25.22 -25.81 -0.35
N ILE A 191 -24.99 -25.16 -1.49
CA ILE A 191 -26.03 -24.49 -2.28
C ILE A 191 -26.59 -25.43 -3.36
N SER A 192 -25.79 -26.40 -3.82
CA SER A 192 -26.19 -27.50 -4.70
C SER A 192 -26.81 -28.65 -3.91
#